data_AF-A0A9E2VZD9-F1
#
_entry.id   AF-A0A9E2VZD9-F1
#
_cell.length_a   1.000
_cell.length_b   1.000
_cell.length_c   1.000
_cell.angle_alpha   90.00
_cell.angle_beta   90.00
_cell.angle_gamma   90.00
#
_symmetry.space_group_name_H-M   'P 1'
#
loop_
_entity.id
_entity.type
_entity.pdbx_description
1 polymer ?
#
loop_
_entity_poly.entity_id
_entity_poly.type
_entity_poly.pdbx_seq_one_letter_code
_entity_poly.pdbx_strand_id
1 'polypeptide(L)'
;MALVLALAPSAVSGGSGLTSRPPSRAFSGTCSVPSPSPARVVECDALGVSAINQARAAEGLGPLALPTGFSAESLDAQMLTLVNEERVDRGLAPVKGVSSFLDVAARAGARSGNPPVLPKGLAVGHSATLWSSVWSPILADYLFLYDDGEGGVNLDCVTHHLGPCWADRRALLASYPGPLLMGVGSSGRGGGVSGLGLVITGGDRLDRVNVVRWTSLRARLRPGVSMSVLVLPGGHPATLLVGATGAAMTISVSTTSPAFSVAPSSCVLEAGATCSLRVVAAPGATSATLLVASAGGVSSVTLRSTSS
;
A
#
# COMPACT_ATOMS: atom_id res chain seq x y z
N MET A 1 18.65 -36.46 -12.56
CA MET A 1 17.51 -35.72 -13.14
C MET A 1 16.57 -35.40 -11.99
N ALA A 2 16.74 -34.23 -11.36
CA ALA A 2 15.99 -33.85 -10.17
C ALA A 2 14.65 -33.21 -10.60
N LEU A 3 13.55 -33.82 -10.16
CA LEU A 3 12.20 -33.34 -10.38
C LEU A 3 11.96 -32.13 -9.45
N VAL A 4 12.02 -30.92 -10.00
CA VAL A 4 11.63 -29.70 -9.28
C VAL A 4 10.11 -29.65 -9.30
N LEU A 5 9.47 -29.95 -8.16
CA LEU A 5 8.06 -29.68 -7.95
C LEU A 5 7.88 -28.15 -7.89
N ALA A 6 7.45 -27.55 -9.01
CA ALA A 6 6.96 -26.19 -9.01
C ALA A 6 5.60 -26.16 -8.32
N LEU A 7 5.56 -25.66 -7.08
CA LEU A 7 4.32 -25.28 -6.43
C LEU A 7 3.73 -24.11 -7.21
N ALA A 8 2.63 -24.35 -7.92
CA ALA A 8 1.85 -23.29 -8.53
C ALA A 8 1.31 -22.35 -7.44
N PRO A 9 1.34 -21.02 -7.63
CA PRO A 9 0.69 -20.10 -6.71
C PRO A 9 -0.80 -20.43 -6.69
N SER A 10 -1.32 -20.70 -5.50
CA SER A 10 -2.75 -20.88 -5.30
C SER A 10 -3.46 -19.60 -5.69
N ALA A 11 -4.40 -19.68 -6.62
CA ALA A 11 -5.32 -18.59 -6.90
C ALA A 11 -6.09 -18.30 -5.60
N VAL A 12 -5.79 -17.18 -4.95
CA VAL A 12 -6.56 -16.72 -3.79
C VAL A 12 -7.96 -16.39 -4.29
N SER A 13 -8.92 -17.25 -3.95
CA SER A 13 -10.34 -16.98 -4.15
C SER A 13 -10.71 -15.75 -3.33
N GLY A 14 -10.91 -14.62 -4.01
CA GLY A 14 -11.29 -13.36 -3.36
C GLY A 14 -12.69 -13.44 -2.76
N GLY A 15 -12.78 -13.39 -1.43
CA GLY A 15 -13.93 -12.81 -0.73
C GLY A 15 -14.69 -13.69 0.27
N SER A 16 -14.55 -15.00 0.27
CA SER A 16 -15.25 -15.85 1.25
C SER A 16 -14.33 -16.18 2.43
N GLY A 17 -14.32 -15.31 3.46
CA GLY A 17 -13.56 -15.52 4.70
C GLY A 17 -12.80 -14.30 5.23
N LEU A 18 -12.83 -13.16 4.54
CA LEU A 18 -12.22 -11.92 5.02
C LEU A 18 -13.21 -11.15 5.90
N THR A 19 -12.80 -10.82 7.12
CA THR A 19 -13.51 -9.90 8.00
C THR A 19 -13.05 -8.48 7.75
N SER A 20 -13.99 -7.52 7.66
CA SER A 20 -13.65 -6.10 7.57
C SER A 20 -12.79 -5.69 8.76
N ARG A 21 -11.78 -4.85 8.50
CA ARG A 21 -10.86 -4.33 9.51
C ARG A 21 -11.04 -2.82 9.58
N PRO A 22 -11.87 -2.32 10.51
CA PRO A 22 -12.07 -0.88 10.62
C PRO A 22 -10.76 -0.20 11.00
N PRO A 23 -10.46 0.98 10.40
CA PRO A 23 -9.29 1.75 10.76
C PRO A 23 -9.37 2.17 12.24
N SER A 24 -8.22 2.28 12.90
CA SER A 24 -8.18 2.82 14.25
C SER A 24 -8.81 4.22 14.31
N ARG A 25 -9.37 4.60 15.46
CA ARG A 25 -9.94 5.95 15.66
C ARG A 25 -8.93 7.06 15.38
N ALA A 26 -7.65 6.83 15.69
CA ALA A 26 -6.59 7.77 15.38
C ALA A 26 -6.42 7.92 13.86
N PHE A 27 -6.39 6.80 13.13
CA PHE A 27 -6.24 6.84 11.67
C PHE A 27 -7.43 7.50 10.99
N SER A 28 -8.65 7.04 11.25
CA SER A 28 -9.85 7.63 10.63
C SER A 28 -10.10 9.06 11.09
N GLY A 29 -9.98 9.35 12.39
CA GLY A 29 -10.19 10.69 12.93
C GLY A 29 -9.20 11.73 12.40
N THR A 30 -7.92 11.37 12.28
CA THR A 30 -6.87 12.26 11.76
C THR A 30 -6.97 12.44 10.25
N CYS A 31 -7.34 11.39 9.51
CA CYS A 31 -7.16 11.34 8.05
C CYS A 31 -8.44 11.44 7.22
N SER A 32 -9.61 11.50 7.86
CA SER A 32 -10.87 11.75 7.14
C SER A 32 -11.11 13.24 6.89
N VAL A 33 -10.56 14.13 7.73
CA VAL A 33 -10.78 15.58 7.63
C VAL A 33 -9.67 16.22 6.79
N PRO A 34 -9.98 16.89 5.67
CA PRO A 34 -8.97 17.53 4.83
C PRO A 34 -8.12 18.52 5.60
N SER A 35 -6.80 18.40 5.42
CA SER A 35 -5.84 19.32 6.02
C SER A 35 -4.82 19.79 4.98
N PRO A 36 -4.51 21.09 4.95
CA PRO A 36 -3.45 21.61 4.11
C PRO A 36 -2.04 21.37 4.68
N SER A 37 -1.94 20.90 5.93
CA SER A 37 -0.67 20.80 6.65
C SER A 37 0.16 19.63 6.12
N PRO A 38 1.41 19.87 5.64
CA PRO A 38 2.32 18.79 5.29
C PRO A 38 2.55 17.81 6.43
N ALA A 39 2.61 18.30 7.68
CA ALA A 39 2.77 17.45 8.86
C ALA A 39 1.57 16.49 9.04
N ARG A 40 0.35 16.92 8.69
CA ARG A 40 -0.83 16.06 8.74
C ARG A 40 -0.77 14.96 7.69
N VAL A 41 -0.29 15.27 6.48
CA VAL A 41 -0.10 14.25 5.43
C VAL A 41 0.88 13.18 5.91
N VAL A 42 2.03 13.59 6.45
CA VAL A 42 3.04 12.68 7.00
C VAL A 42 2.49 11.82 8.14
N GLU A 43 1.69 12.40 9.03
CA GLU A 43 1.04 11.66 10.11
C GLU A 43 0.05 10.62 9.58
N CYS A 44 -0.74 10.98 8.57
CA CYS A 44 -1.65 10.05 7.92
C CYS A 44 -0.94 8.91 7.22
N ASP A 45 0.17 9.18 6.54
CA ASP A 45 0.98 8.14 5.92
C ASP A 45 1.55 7.17 6.98
N ALA A 46 2.02 7.68 8.12
CA ALA A 46 2.52 6.84 9.19
C ALA A 46 1.44 5.96 9.82
N LEU A 47 0.26 6.54 10.11
CA LEU A 47 -0.90 5.80 10.64
C LEU A 47 -1.41 4.75 9.64
N GLY A 48 -1.49 5.13 8.36
CA GLY A 48 -1.93 4.25 7.29
C GLY A 48 -0.97 3.10 7.03
N VAL A 49 0.34 3.34 6.97
CA VAL A 49 1.35 2.27 6.85
C VAL A 49 1.24 1.29 8.01
N SER A 50 1.05 1.78 9.24
CA SER A 50 0.87 0.90 10.40
C SER A 50 -0.40 0.04 10.27
N ALA A 51 -1.52 0.63 9.88
CA ALA A 51 -2.79 -0.08 9.71
C ALA A 51 -2.73 -1.10 8.56
N ILE A 52 -2.18 -0.71 7.40
CA ILE A 52 -1.99 -1.60 6.24
C ILE A 52 -1.05 -2.76 6.62
N ASN A 53 0.06 -2.51 7.33
CA ASN A 53 0.98 -3.58 7.73
C ASN A 53 0.30 -4.63 8.62
N GLN A 54 -0.58 -4.20 9.54
CA GLN A 54 -1.35 -5.13 10.35
C GLN A 54 -2.33 -5.96 9.52
N ALA A 55 -2.99 -5.35 8.53
CA ALA A 55 -3.94 -6.03 7.65
C ALA A 55 -3.21 -6.99 6.68
N ARG A 56 -2.13 -6.54 6.04
CA ARG A 56 -1.24 -7.33 5.19
C ARG A 56 -0.68 -8.55 5.92
N ALA A 57 -0.24 -8.39 7.17
CA ALA A 57 0.26 -9.51 7.97
C ALA A 57 -0.80 -10.61 8.18
N ALA A 58 -2.07 -10.24 8.35
CA ALA A 58 -3.17 -11.21 8.45
C ALA A 58 -3.47 -11.93 7.13
N GLU A 59 -3.05 -11.35 6.00
CA GLU A 59 -3.13 -11.94 4.67
C GLU A 59 -1.83 -12.66 4.25
N GLY A 60 -0.81 -12.70 5.12
CA GLY A 60 0.49 -13.30 4.83
C GLY A 60 1.39 -12.46 3.91
N LEU A 61 1.09 -11.17 3.75
CA LEU A 61 1.86 -10.23 2.93
C LEU A 61 2.90 -9.48 3.75
N GLY A 62 3.97 -9.06 3.08
CA GLY A 62 5.00 -8.23 3.68
C GLY A 62 4.58 -6.80 4.00
N PRO A 63 5.33 -6.13 4.89
CA PRO A 63 5.06 -4.74 5.25
C PRO A 63 5.15 -3.84 4.02
N LEU A 64 4.20 -2.92 3.88
CA LEU A 64 4.20 -1.83 2.93
C LEU A 64 5.39 -0.89 3.21
N ALA A 65 6.07 -0.48 2.15
CA ALA A 65 6.99 0.64 2.18
C ALA A 65 6.54 1.71 1.22
N LEU A 66 6.72 2.96 1.64
CA LEU A 66 6.52 4.10 0.77
C LEU A 66 7.88 4.65 0.32
N PRO A 67 8.01 5.10 -0.94
CA PRO A 67 9.22 5.74 -1.41
C PRO A 67 9.57 6.97 -0.57
N THR A 68 10.85 7.35 -0.54
CA THR A 68 11.27 8.58 0.14
C THR A 68 10.51 9.78 -0.42
N GLY A 69 9.94 10.60 0.45
CA GLY A 69 9.20 11.80 0.02
C GLY A 69 7.78 11.52 -0.46
N PHE A 70 7.24 10.30 -0.27
CA PHE A 70 5.87 9.94 -0.67
C PHE A 70 4.80 11.00 -0.32
N SER A 71 4.84 11.55 0.90
CA SER A 71 3.88 12.56 1.37
C SER A 71 3.89 13.86 0.55
N ALA A 72 4.97 14.12 -0.20
CA ALA A 72 5.14 15.28 -1.07
C ALA A 72 4.89 14.97 -2.55
N GLU A 73 4.69 13.69 -2.91
CA GLU A 73 4.34 13.28 -4.27
C GLU A 73 2.95 13.79 -4.66
N SER A 74 2.67 13.88 -5.96
CA SER A 74 1.33 14.20 -6.43
C SER A 74 0.33 13.11 -6.01
N LEU A 75 -0.96 13.47 -5.97
CA LEU A 75 -2.04 12.51 -5.71
C LEU A 75 -1.96 11.29 -6.66
N ASP A 76 -1.68 11.52 -7.93
CA ASP A 76 -1.53 10.48 -8.95
C ASP A 76 -0.39 9.51 -8.63
N ALA A 77 0.75 10.03 -8.18
CA ALA A 77 1.90 9.23 -7.80
C ALA A 77 1.69 8.46 -6.50
N GLN A 78 1.01 9.07 -5.52
CA GLN A 78 0.67 8.42 -4.26
C GLN A 78 -0.28 7.23 -4.49
N MET A 79 -1.40 7.46 -5.18
CA MET A 79 -2.37 6.40 -5.48
C MET A 79 -1.80 5.34 -6.41
N LEU A 80 -1.00 5.71 -7.43
CA LEU A 80 -0.38 4.72 -8.31
C LEU A 80 0.57 3.81 -7.53
N THR A 81 1.32 4.37 -6.58
CA THR A 81 2.18 3.59 -5.69
C THR A 81 1.33 2.62 -4.88
N LEU A 82 0.39 3.12 -4.07
CA LEU A 82 -0.44 2.30 -3.18
C LEU A 82 -1.13 1.14 -3.93
N VAL A 83 -1.84 1.45 -5.02
CA VAL A 83 -2.54 0.44 -5.84
C VAL A 83 -1.56 -0.61 -6.39
N ASN A 84 -0.39 -0.20 -6.87
CA ASN A 84 0.57 -1.16 -7.43
C ASN A 84 1.29 -1.98 -6.37
N GLU A 85 1.61 -1.41 -5.21
CA GLU A 85 2.14 -2.18 -4.08
C GLU A 85 1.15 -3.30 -3.72
N GLU A 86 -0.14 -2.98 -3.58
CA GLU A 86 -1.18 -3.94 -3.23
C GLU A 86 -1.39 -5.02 -4.31
N ARG A 87 -1.33 -4.63 -5.59
CA ARG A 87 -1.49 -5.58 -6.71
C ARG A 87 -0.27 -6.47 -6.88
N VAL A 88 0.92 -5.89 -6.93
CA VAL A 88 2.16 -6.63 -7.23
C VAL A 88 2.51 -7.60 -6.12
N ASP A 89 2.32 -7.21 -4.85
CA ASP A 89 2.59 -8.09 -3.71
C ASP A 89 1.64 -9.30 -3.66
N ARG A 90 0.51 -9.24 -4.37
CA ARG A 90 -0.43 -10.35 -4.56
C ARG A 90 -0.25 -11.07 -5.91
N GLY A 91 0.85 -10.83 -6.61
CA GLY A 91 1.16 -11.46 -7.89
C GLY A 91 0.32 -10.97 -9.08
N LEU A 92 -0.39 -9.85 -8.93
CA LEU A 92 -1.20 -9.26 -9.99
C LEU A 92 -0.39 -8.29 -10.85
N ALA A 93 -0.78 -8.15 -12.11
CA ALA A 93 -0.16 -7.18 -13.01
C ALA A 93 -0.33 -5.74 -12.48
N PRO A 94 0.75 -4.92 -12.45
CA PRO A 94 0.65 -3.52 -12.04
C PRO A 94 -0.09 -2.69 -13.09
N VAL A 95 -0.71 -1.62 -12.62
CA VAL A 95 -1.07 -0.48 -13.45
C VAL A 95 0.20 0.14 -14.03
N LYS A 96 0.24 0.31 -15.35
CA LYS A 96 1.42 0.83 -16.07
C LYS A 96 1.71 2.28 -15.72
N GLY A 97 0.67 3.08 -15.48
CA GLY A 97 0.75 4.47 -15.07
C GLY A 97 -0.58 5.20 -15.21
N VAL A 98 -0.53 6.50 -14.95
CA VAL A 98 -1.70 7.38 -14.91
C VAL A 98 -1.89 8.12 -16.23
N SER A 99 -3.15 8.20 -16.66
CA SER A 99 -3.62 8.94 -17.83
C SER A 99 -4.42 10.17 -17.40
N SER A 100 -4.03 11.33 -17.93
CA SER A 100 -4.77 12.57 -17.71
C SER A 100 -6.19 12.52 -18.27
N PHE A 101 -6.46 11.66 -19.27
CA PHE A 101 -7.80 11.48 -19.82
C PHE A 101 -8.72 10.80 -18.80
N LEU A 102 -8.22 9.77 -18.11
CA LEU A 102 -8.94 9.09 -17.04
C LEU A 102 -9.05 9.97 -15.78
N ASP A 103 -8.06 10.83 -15.48
CA ASP A 103 -8.12 11.78 -14.36
C ASP A 103 -9.32 12.74 -14.45
N VAL A 104 -9.74 13.10 -15.68
CA VAL A 104 -10.93 13.96 -15.87
C VAL A 104 -12.18 13.27 -15.34
N ALA A 105 -12.38 11.99 -15.67
CA ALA A 105 -13.49 11.20 -15.16
C ALA A 105 -13.39 10.96 -13.65
N ALA A 106 -12.20 10.61 -13.17
CA ALA A 106 -11.94 10.40 -11.75
C ALA A 106 -12.26 11.65 -10.92
N ARG A 107 -11.85 12.83 -11.40
CA ARG A 107 -12.15 14.12 -10.75
C ARG A 107 -13.62 14.48 -10.81
N ALA A 108 -14.31 14.15 -11.89
CA ALA A 108 -15.75 14.35 -11.99
C ALA A 108 -16.52 13.51 -10.96
N GLY A 109 -16.19 12.22 -10.81
CA GLY A 109 -16.75 11.35 -9.78
C GLY A 109 -16.44 11.83 -8.37
N ALA A 110 -15.18 12.22 -8.12
CA ALA A 110 -14.77 12.79 -6.85
C ALA A 110 -15.63 14.00 -6.42
N ARG A 111 -15.92 14.91 -7.35
CA ARG A 111 -16.76 16.11 -7.12
C ARG A 111 -18.25 15.80 -6.96
N SER A 112 -18.75 14.78 -7.65
CA SER A 112 -20.16 14.38 -7.56
C SER A 112 -20.46 13.49 -6.37
N GLY A 113 -19.44 13.03 -5.63
CA GLY A 113 -19.63 12.13 -4.50
C GLY A 113 -20.02 10.70 -4.91
N ASN A 114 -19.59 10.27 -6.11
CA ASN A 114 -19.99 8.99 -6.70
C ASN A 114 -18.80 8.33 -7.42
N PRO A 115 -18.84 6.99 -7.60
CA PRO A 115 -17.90 6.30 -8.50
C PRO A 115 -17.83 6.99 -9.86
N PRO A 116 -16.63 7.21 -10.42
CA PRO A 116 -16.46 7.83 -11.74
C PRO A 116 -17.26 7.12 -12.84
N VAL A 117 -17.77 7.90 -13.80
CA VAL A 117 -18.32 7.36 -15.05
C VAL A 117 -17.19 7.24 -16.07
N LEU A 118 -17.06 6.07 -16.69
CA LEU A 118 -16.01 5.83 -17.67
C LEU A 118 -16.18 6.72 -18.91
N PRO A 119 -15.09 7.35 -19.39
CA PRO A 119 -15.12 8.06 -20.66
C PRO A 119 -15.56 7.18 -21.83
N LYS A 120 -16.31 7.77 -22.78
CA LYS A 120 -16.65 7.11 -24.04
C LYS A 120 -15.40 7.00 -24.93
N GLY A 121 -15.39 6.00 -25.82
CA GLY A 121 -14.32 5.81 -26.81
C GLY A 121 -13.11 5.04 -26.31
N LEU A 122 -13.15 4.52 -25.09
CA LEU A 122 -12.14 3.60 -24.56
C LEU A 122 -12.32 2.20 -25.17
N ALA A 123 -11.22 1.58 -25.59
CA ALA A 123 -11.21 0.19 -26.03
C ALA A 123 -10.81 -0.73 -24.86
N VAL A 124 -11.69 -0.83 -23.84
CA VAL A 124 -11.40 -1.57 -22.61
C VAL A 124 -12.01 -2.97 -22.64
N GLY A 125 -11.23 -3.96 -22.20
CA GLY A 125 -11.72 -5.32 -21.96
C GLY A 125 -12.28 -5.51 -20.55
N HIS A 126 -11.83 -4.68 -19.60
CA HIS A 126 -12.34 -4.64 -18.22
C HIS A 126 -12.05 -3.25 -17.65
N SER A 127 -12.89 -2.79 -16.71
CA SER A 127 -12.69 -1.54 -15.99
C SER A 127 -13.30 -1.58 -14.59
N ALA A 128 -12.77 -0.79 -13.68
CA ALA A 128 -13.40 -0.49 -12.41
C ALA A 128 -13.33 1.00 -12.09
N THR A 129 -14.31 1.47 -11.33
CA THR A 129 -14.35 2.84 -10.83
C THR A 129 -14.69 2.79 -9.35
N LEU A 130 -13.97 3.58 -8.56
CA LEU A 130 -14.07 3.59 -7.10
C LEU A 130 -14.19 5.03 -6.63
N TRP A 131 -14.88 5.23 -5.51
CA TRP A 131 -14.98 6.52 -4.86
C TRP A 131 -14.98 6.38 -3.35
N SER A 132 -14.30 7.30 -2.67
CA SER A 132 -14.36 7.43 -1.22
C SER A 132 -14.57 8.88 -0.81
N SER A 133 -15.22 9.08 0.34
CA SER A 133 -15.48 10.38 0.95
C SER A 133 -14.30 10.87 1.81
N VAL A 134 -13.07 10.54 1.43
CA VAL A 134 -11.85 10.94 2.15
C VAL A 134 -10.91 11.68 1.22
N TRP A 135 -9.99 12.46 1.80
CA TRP A 135 -8.96 13.21 1.05
C TRP A 135 -7.61 12.48 1.02
N SER A 136 -7.35 11.63 2.01
CA SER A 136 -6.07 10.96 2.20
C SER A 136 -5.97 9.74 1.30
N PRO A 137 -4.97 9.68 0.39
CA PRO A 137 -4.78 8.54 -0.52
C PRO A 137 -4.63 7.20 0.21
N ILE A 138 -3.83 7.18 1.28
CA ILE A 138 -3.60 5.96 2.05
C ILE A 138 -4.83 5.53 2.85
N LEU A 139 -5.66 6.47 3.30
CA LEU A 139 -6.94 6.11 3.91
C LEU A 139 -7.89 5.55 2.85
N ALA A 140 -8.00 6.18 1.67
CA ALA A 140 -8.83 5.66 0.59
C ALA A 140 -8.44 4.23 0.19
N ASP A 141 -7.15 3.98 -0.01
CA ASP A 141 -6.61 2.64 -0.27
C ASP A 141 -7.00 1.65 0.84
N TYR A 142 -6.83 2.04 2.11
CA TYR A 142 -7.22 1.19 3.24
C TYR A 142 -8.72 0.87 3.25
N LEU A 143 -9.57 1.86 3.00
CA LEU A 143 -11.02 1.67 2.98
C LEU A 143 -11.44 0.74 1.83
N PHE A 144 -10.87 0.91 0.63
CA PHE A 144 -11.16 0.05 -0.51
C PHE A 144 -10.70 -1.40 -0.30
N LEU A 145 -9.55 -1.61 0.35
CA LEU A 145 -8.96 -2.94 0.46
C LEU A 145 -9.31 -3.69 1.73
N TYR A 146 -9.39 -3.02 2.88
CA TYR A 146 -9.40 -3.67 4.18
C TYR A 146 -10.66 -3.39 4.99
N ASP A 147 -11.38 -2.30 4.68
CA ASP A 147 -12.62 -1.91 5.36
C ASP A 147 -13.87 -1.86 4.47
N ASP A 148 -13.85 -2.66 3.40
CA ASP A 148 -14.87 -2.73 2.36
C ASP A 148 -15.91 -3.86 2.60
N GLY A 149 -15.72 -4.63 3.68
CA GLY A 149 -16.52 -5.80 4.02
C GLY A 149 -17.70 -5.51 4.94
N GLU A 150 -18.41 -6.58 5.32
CA GLU A 150 -19.45 -6.50 6.35
C GLU A 150 -18.88 -5.98 7.68
N GLY A 151 -19.59 -5.04 8.31
CA GLY A 151 -19.13 -4.33 9.49
C GLY A 151 -18.13 -3.18 9.23
N GLY A 152 -17.78 -2.94 7.97
CA GLY A 152 -16.94 -1.83 7.53
C GLY A 152 -17.72 -0.58 7.13
N VAL A 153 -17.06 0.33 6.39
CA VAL A 153 -17.62 1.66 6.03
C VAL A 153 -18.23 1.73 4.63
N ASN A 154 -18.14 0.67 3.82
CA ASN A 154 -18.75 0.68 2.49
C ASN A 154 -20.28 0.85 2.63
N LEU A 155 -20.79 2.00 2.17
CA LEU A 155 -22.22 2.34 2.25
C LEU A 155 -23.11 1.35 1.49
N ASP A 156 -22.67 0.86 0.32
CA ASP A 156 -23.45 -0.11 -0.47
C ASP A 156 -23.60 -1.45 0.27
N CYS A 157 -22.59 -1.80 1.09
CA CYS A 157 -22.62 -2.97 1.98
C CYS A 157 -23.50 -2.71 3.23
N VAL A 158 -23.45 -1.52 3.82
CA VAL A 158 -24.08 -1.19 5.11
C VAL A 158 -25.53 -0.72 4.99
N THR A 159 -25.83 0.25 4.12
CA THR A 159 -27.14 0.94 4.11
C THR A 159 -28.15 0.31 3.17
N HIS A 160 -27.72 -0.64 2.35
CA HIS A 160 -28.49 -1.07 1.21
C HIS A 160 -28.65 -2.59 1.11
N HIS A 161 -27.68 -3.41 1.55
CA HIS A 161 -27.61 -4.82 1.10
C HIS A 161 -27.77 -4.95 -0.44
N LEU A 162 -27.64 -3.85 -1.20
CA LEU A 162 -27.94 -3.77 -2.64
C LEU A 162 -26.71 -4.11 -3.47
N GLY A 163 -25.51 -4.08 -2.87
CA GLY A 163 -24.25 -4.42 -3.50
C GLY A 163 -23.48 -5.47 -2.70
N PRO A 164 -22.70 -6.34 -3.35
CA PRO A 164 -21.91 -7.34 -2.62
C PRO A 164 -20.77 -6.63 -1.89
N CYS A 165 -20.73 -6.69 -0.56
CA CYS A 165 -19.58 -6.30 0.27
C CYS A 165 -18.27 -6.80 -0.36
N TRP A 166 -17.17 -6.09 -0.15
CA TRP A 166 -15.88 -6.32 -0.82
C TRP A 166 -15.86 -5.96 -2.32
N ALA A 167 -16.75 -5.09 -2.80
CA ALA A 167 -16.80 -4.71 -4.22
C ALA A 167 -15.58 -3.89 -4.65
N ASP A 168 -15.18 -2.90 -3.87
CA ASP A 168 -14.01 -2.06 -4.13
C ASP A 168 -12.72 -2.88 -4.06
N ARG A 169 -12.60 -3.76 -3.07
CA ARG A 169 -11.47 -4.68 -2.95
C ARG A 169 -11.37 -5.59 -4.18
N ARG A 170 -12.49 -6.20 -4.58
CA ARG A 170 -12.53 -7.06 -5.78
C ARG A 170 -12.18 -6.30 -7.04
N ALA A 171 -12.66 -5.06 -7.18
CA ALA A 171 -12.31 -4.19 -8.29
C ALA A 171 -10.80 -3.88 -8.33
N LEU A 172 -10.21 -3.49 -7.20
CA LEU A 172 -8.80 -3.11 -7.11
C LEU A 172 -7.88 -4.33 -7.32
N LEU A 173 -8.29 -5.52 -6.87
CA LEU A 173 -7.53 -6.78 -7.00
C LEU A 173 -7.98 -7.68 -8.17
N ALA A 174 -8.86 -7.20 -9.05
CA ALA A 174 -9.27 -7.99 -10.21
C ALA A 174 -8.09 -8.26 -11.16
N SER A 175 -8.22 -9.38 -11.89
CA SER A 175 -7.34 -9.69 -13.02
C SER A 175 -7.84 -8.97 -14.27
N TYR A 176 -7.05 -8.01 -14.75
CA TYR A 176 -7.35 -7.20 -15.93
C TYR A 176 -6.50 -7.67 -17.13
N PRO A 177 -7.05 -7.63 -18.35
CA PRO A 177 -6.21 -7.75 -19.55
C PRO A 177 -5.24 -6.57 -19.62
N GLY A 178 -4.01 -6.82 -20.11
CA GLY A 178 -3.00 -5.78 -20.28
C GLY A 178 -3.17 -4.97 -21.58
N PRO A 179 -2.73 -3.69 -21.61
CA PRO A 179 -2.12 -2.94 -20.50
C PRO A 179 -3.17 -2.39 -19.52
N LEU A 180 -2.73 -2.09 -18.29
CA LEU A 180 -3.56 -1.42 -17.29
C LEU A 180 -3.19 0.07 -17.23
N LEU A 181 -4.20 0.92 -17.23
CA LEU A 181 -4.07 2.37 -17.01
C LEU A 181 -4.96 2.78 -15.84
N MET A 182 -4.66 3.94 -15.25
CA MET A 182 -5.43 4.48 -14.14
C MET A 182 -5.67 5.97 -14.33
N GLY A 183 -6.77 6.45 -13.75
CA GLY A 183 -7.03 7.87 -13.54
C GLY A 183 -7.34 8.13 -12.07
N VAL A 184 -6.87 9.26 -11.55
CA VAL A 184 -7.07 9.66 -10.16
C VAL A 184 -7.63 11.09 -10.13
N GLY A 185 -8.52 11.36 -9.19
CA GLY A 185 -9.05 12.71 -9.03
C GLY A 185 -9.54 12.97 -7.63
N SER A 186 -9.51 14.24 -7.24
CA SER A 186 -10.08 14.70 -5.98
C SER A 186 -11.12 15.79 -6.20
N SER A 187 -12.05 15.94 -5.24
CA SER A 187 -13.05 17.02 -5.26
C SER A 187 -12.43 18.42 -5.16
N GLY A 188 -11.17 18.52 -4.69
CA GLY A 188 -10.50 19.78 -4.39
C GLY A 188 -11.00 20.41 -3.08
N ARG A 189 -10.41 21.55 -2.67
CA ARG A 189 -10.71 22.18 -1.37
C ARG A 189 -12.06 22.92 -1.29
N GLY A 190 -12.88 22.89 -2.34
CA GLY A 190 -14.05 23.77 -2.50
C GLY A 190 -15.43 23.11 -2.49
N GLY A 191 -15.52 21.77 -2.43
CA GLY A 191 -16.79 21.06 -2.25
C GLY A 191 -16.86 20.55 -0.81
N GLY A 192 -17.99 20.73 -0.12
CA GLY A 192 -18.18 20.37 1.30
C GLY A 192 -17.94 18.90 1.67
N VAL A 193 -17.50 18.06 0.72
CA VAL A 193 -17.04 16.69 0.91
C VAL A 193 -15.68 16.53 0.23
N SER A 194 -14.68 16.05 0.97
CA SER A 194 -13.44 15.57 0.36
C SER A 194 -13.73 14.24 -0.32
N GLY A 195 -13.54 14.16 -1.63
CA GLY A 195 -13.74 12.94 -2.39
C GLY A 195 -12.47 12.55 -3.13
N LEU A 196 -12.19 11.25 -3.18
CA LEU A 196 -11.18 10.65 -4.04
C LEU A 196 -11.86 9.68 -5.01
N GLY A 197 -11.69 9.92 -6.30
CA GLY A 197 -12.16 9.06 -7.38
C GLY A 197 -10.99 8.32 -8.02
N LEU A 198 -11.22 7.05 -8.35
CA LEU A 198 -10.26 6.18 -9.02
C LEU A 198 -10.93 5.53 -10.23
N VAL A 199 -10.19 5.44 -11.33
CA VAL A 199 -10.55 4.67 -12.52
C VAL A 199 -9.41 3.72 -12.83
N ILE A 200 -9.70 2.44 -13.01
CA ILE A 200 -8.74 1.45 -13.52
C ILE A 200 -9.30 0.87 -14.81
N THR A 201 -8.51 0.84 -15.86
CA THR A 201 -8.87 0.24 -17.14
C THR A 201 -7.87 -0.84 -17.52
N GLY A 202 -8.36 -1.93 -18.13
CA GLY A 202 -7.57 -3.04 -18.64
C GLY A 202 -7.83 -3.26 -20.13
N GLY A 203 -6.76 -3.49 -20.88
CA GLY A 203 -6.81 -3.77 -22.32
C GLY A 203 -6.88 -2.52 -23.19
N ASP A 204 -6.89 -1.32 -22.58
CA ASP A 204 -6.92 -0.06 -23.29
C ASP A 204 -5.61 0.20 -24.02
N ARG A 205 -5.66 0.16 -25.35
CA ARG A 205 -4.52 0.44 -26.22
C ARG A 205 -4.62 1.80 -26.93
N LEU A 206 -5.72 2.52 -26.73
CA LEU A 206 -5.94 3.82 -27.35
C LEU A 206 -5.39 4.94 -26.47
N ASP A 207 -5.63 4.85 -25.17
CA ASP A 207 -5.11 5.82 -24.21
C ASP A 207 -3.63 5.56 -23.87
N ARG A 208 -2.98 6.57 -23.27
CA ARG A 208 -1.54 6.57 -23.01
C ARG A 208 -1.22 7.11 -21.62
N VAL A 209 -0.20 6.51 -21.00
CA VAL A 209 0.41 7.06 -19.78
C VAL A 209 1.13 8.37 -20.11
N ASN A 210 0.63 9.47 -19.58
CA ASN A 210 1.15 10.82 -19.78
C ASN A 210 1.24 11.68 -18.49
N VAL A 211 0.87 11.15 -17.32
CA VAL A 211 0.99 11.83 -16.03
C VAL A 211 2.16 11.28 -15.22
N VAL A 212 2.06 10.03 -14.75
CA VAL A 212 3.11 9.35 -13.99
C VAL A 212 3.20 7.88 -14.39
N ARG A 213 4.43 7.33 -14.41
CA ARG A 213 4.71 5.94 -14.80
C ARG A 213 5.09 5.11 -13.59
N TRP A 214 4.59 3.88 -13.54
CA TRP A 214 4.96 2.94 -12.49
C TRP A 214 6.46 2.65 -12.46
N THR A 215 7.08 2.50 -13.63
CA THR A 215 8.52 2.24 -13.75
C THR A 215 9.37 3.30 -13.04
N SER A 216 8.92 4.56 -13.04
CA SER A 216 9.65 5.66 -12.39
C SER A 216 9.51 5.65 -10.87
N LEU A 217 8.34 5.23 -10.36
CA LEU A 217 8.08 5.11 -8.92
C LEU A 217 8.75 3.86 -8.35
N ARG A 218 8.62 2.72 -9.05
CA ARG A 218 9.19 1.43 -8.66
C ARG A 218 10.71 1.48 -8.43
N ALA A 219 11.42 2.28 -9.22
CA ALA A 219 12.87 2.43 -9.10
C ALA A 219 13.32 3.06 -7.77
N ARG A 220 12.41 3.71 -7.02
CA ARG A 220 12.69 4.40 -5.75
C ARG A 220 12.07 3.68 -4.54
N LEU A 221 11.58 2.46 -4.72
CA LEU A 221 11.01 1.68 -3.63
C LEU A 221 12.09 1.25 -2.66
N ARG A 222 11.71 1.24 -1.38
CA ARG A 222 12.59 0.85 -0.28
C ARG A 222 12.05 -0.43 0.35
N PRO A 223 12.86 -1.15 1.13
CA PRO A 223 12.36 -2.29 1.87
C PRO A 223 11.26 -1.88 2.86
N GLY A 224 10.20 -2.67 2.94
CA GLY A 224 9.20 -2.54 4.00
C GLY A 224 9.77 -2.97 5.34
N VAL A 225 9.35 -2.29 6.40
CA VAL A 225 9.68 -2.67 7.78
C VAL A 225 8.39 -2.75 8.57
N SER A 226 8.22 -3.81 9.37
CA SER A 226 6.96 -3.99 10.13
C SER A 226 6.75 -2.95 11.22
N MET A 227 7.80 -2.26 11.64
CA MET A 227 7.76 -1.20 12.67
C MET A 227 8.93 -0.22 12.51
N SER A 228 8.73 1.01 12.95
CA SER A 228 9.75 2.07 12.95
C SER A 228 10.60 2.11 14.22
N VAL A 229 10.12 1.48 15.30
CA VAL A 229 10.85 1.32 16.56
C VAL A 229 10.75 -0.14 17.00
N LEU A 230 11.90 -0.78 17.19
CA LEU A 230 12.01 -2.13 17.76
C LEU A 230 12.59 -2.01 19.17
N VAL A 231 11.79 -2.41 20.16
CA VAL A 231 12.22 -2.47 21.56
C VAL A 231 12.65 -3.90 21.87
N LEU A 232 13.89 -4.06 22.30
CA LEU A 232 14.47 -5.31 22.75
C LEU A 232 14.32 -5.40 24.27
N PRO A 233 13.62 -6.41 24.79
CA PRO A 233 13.60 -6.69 26.21
C PRO A 233 15.02 -7.04 26.68
N GLY A 234 15.43 -6.56 27.86
CA GLY A 234 16.76 -6.80 28.41
C GLY A 234 17.18 -8.27 28.32
N GLY A 235 18.27 -8.55 27.60
CA GLY A 235 18.82 -9.90 27.43
C GLY A 235 18.10 -10.79 26.42
N HIS A 236 17.03 -10.34 25.75
CA HIS A 236 16.27 -11.14 24.80
C HIS A 236 16.35 -10.61 23.35
N PRO A 237 16.49 -11.50 22.36
CA PRO A 237 16.35 -11.14 20.96
C PRO A 237 14.95 -10.63 20.64
N ALA A 238 14.86 -9.73 19.68
CA ALA A 238 13.59 -9.32 19.08
C ALA A 238 13.58 -9.62 17.57
N THR A 239 12.37 -9.74 17.01
CA THR A 239 12.18 -10.02 15.59
C THR A 239 11.62 -8.79 14.88
N LEU A 240 12.23 -8.44 13.75
CA LEU A 240 11.72 -7.46 12.80
C LEU A 240 11.41 -8.16 11.49
N LEU A 241 10.22 -7.96 10.95
CA LEU A 241 9.91 -8.40 9.59
C LEU A 241 10.29 -7.29 8.62
N VAL A 242 11.04 -7.66 7.58
CA VAL A 242 11.32 -6.79 6.43
C VAL A 242 10.71 -7.40 5.18
N GLY A 243 10.27 -6.56 4.25
CA GLY A 243 9.53 -6.98 3.07
C GLY A 243 10.06 -6.38 1.78
N ALA A 244 9.94 -7.16 0.71
CA ALA A 244 10.05 -6.66 -0.65
C ALA A 244 8.65 -6.27 -1.12
N THR A 245 8.39 -4.97 -1.26
CA THR A 245 7.07 -4.43 -1.61
C THR A 245 7.17 -3.85 -3.03
N GLY A 246 6.23 -4.20 -3.90
CA GLY A 246 6.06 -3.63 -5.24
C GLY A 246 7.11 -4.05 -6.28
N ALA A 247 8.20 -4.69 -5.85
CA ALA A 247 9.24 -5.28 -6.67
C ALA A 247 10.05 -6.30 -5.89
N ALA A 248 10.56 -7.32 -6.59
CA ALA A 248 11.62 -8.17 -6.06
C ALA A 248 12.87 -7.32 -5.73
N MET A 249 13.52 -7.62 -4.61
CA MET A 249 14.70 -6.88 -4.16
C MET A 249 15.67 -7.74 -3.36
N THR A 250 16.94 -7.38 -3.46
CA THR A 250 17.96 -7.78 -2.50
C THR A 250 18.00 -6.74 -1.38
N ILE A 251 17.75 -7.19 -0.15
CA ILE A 251 17.82 -6.39 1.07
C ILE A 251 19.15 -6.65 1.74
N SER A 252 19.81 -5.58 2.18
CA SER A 252 21.00 -5.62 3.04
C SER A 252 20.71 -4.89 4.34
N VAL A 253 21.25 -5.41 5.44
CA VAL A 253 20.96 -4.91 6.79
C VAL A 253 22.25 -4.60 7.53
N SER A 254 22.29 -3.44 8.18
CA SER A 254 23.41 -3.03 9.04
C SER A 254 22.91 -2.24 10.25
N THR A 255 23.74 -2.14 11.29
CA THR A 255 23.47 -1.35 12.49
C THR A 255 24.47 -0.19 12.57
N THR A 256 24.04 0.94 13.13
CA THR A 256 24.94 2.08 13.39
C THR A 256 25.81 1.90 14.64
N SER A 257 25.66 0.78 15.35
CA SER A 257 26.41 0.47 16.57
C SER A 257 26.73 -1.02 16.63
N PRO A 258 27.99 -1.40 16.95
CA PRO A 258 28.38 -2.80 17.12
C PRO A 258 27.75 -3.45 18.35
N ALA A 259 27.15 -2.67 19.26
CA ALA A 259 26.41 -3.19 20.41
C ALA A 259 25.10 -3.88 20.02
N PHE A 260 24.70 -3.82 18.74
CA PHE A 260 23.56 -4.54 18.20
C PHE A 260 24.02 -5.43 17.04
N SER A 261 23.55 -6.68 17.04
CA SER A 261 23.77 -7.64 15.95
C SER A 261 22.44 -8.02 15.31
N VAL A 262 22.47 -8.34 14.02
CA VAL A 262 21.31 -8.72 13.22
C VAL A 262 21.62 -9.92 12.35
N ALA A 263 20.68 -10.86 12.25
CA ALA A 263 20.79 -12.02 11.37
C ALA A 263 19.42 -12.34 10.72
N PRO A 264 19.39 -12.69 9.41
CA PRO A 264 20.50 -12.60 8.47
C PRO A 264 20.87 -11.14 8.16
N SER A 265 22.07 -10.91 7.62
CA SER A 265 22.51 -9.57 7.16
C SER A 265 22.01 -9.21 5.77
N SER A 266 21.42 -10.16 5.04
CA SER A 266 20.84 -9.95 3.72
C SER A 266 19.73 -10.95 3.42
N CYS A 267 18.76 -10.55 2.60
CA CYS A 267 17.69 -11.39 2.10
C CYS A 267 17.45 -11.09 0.61
N VAL A 268 17.19 -12.12 -0.20
CA VAL A 268 16.72 -11.96 -1.58
C VAL A 268 15.25 -12.35 -1.60
N LEU A 269 14.39 -11.41 -1.97
CA LEU A 269 12.94 -11.56 -1.84
C LEU A 269 12.24 -11.24 -3.15
N GLU A 270 11.24 -12.05 -3.49
CA GLU A 270 10.23 -11.71 -4.48
C GLU A 270 9.30 -10.61 -3.96
N ALA A 271 8.56 -9.92 -4.84
CA ALA A 271 7.59 -8.93 -4.40
C ALA A 271 6.50 -9.57 -3.52
N GLY A 272 6.07 -8.86 -2.48
CA GLY A 272 5.18 -9.32 -1.42
C GLY A 272 5.83 -10.22 -0.36
N ALA A 273 7.03 -10.74 -0.60
CA ALA A 273 7.68 -11.68 0.31
C ALA A 273 8.33 -10.98 1.51
N THR A 274 8.58 -11.75 2.58
CA THR A 274 9.18 -11.27 3.83
C THR A 274 10.44 -12.02 4.22
N CYS A 275 11.27 -11.35 5.01
CA CYS A 275 12.40 -11.93 5.70
C CYS A 275 12.33 -11.55 7.19
N SER A 276 12.54 -12.53 8.07
CA SER A 276 12.58 -12.32 9.51
C SER A 276 14.00 -12.03 9.96
N LEU A 277 14.21 -10.83 10.52
CA LEU A 277 15.48 -10.41 11.09
C LEU A 277 15.45 -10.60 12.60
N ARG A 278 16.39 -11.38 13.11
CA ARG A 278 16.64 -11.51 14.55
C ARG A 278 17.65 -10.45 14.98
N VAL A 279 17.24 -9.54 15.86
CA VAL A 279 18.06 -8.47 16.40
C VAL A 279 18.41 -8.78 17.85
N VAL A 280 19.68 -8.62 18.22
CA VAL A 280 20.18 -8.85 19.58
C VAL A 280 20.97 -7.64 20.06
N ALA A 281 20.70 -7.21 21.30
CA ALA A 281 21.47 -6.20 22.00
C ALA A 281 22.53 -6.85 22.89
N ALA A 282 23.75 -6.32 22.85
CA ALA A 282 24.79 -6.64 23.83
C ALA A 282 24.45 -6.05 25.21
N PRO A 283 24.98 -6.61 26.31
CA PRO A 283 24.83 -6.02 27.63
C PRO A 283 25.25 -4.54 27.65
N GLY A 284 24.42 -3.68 28.26
CA GLY A 284 24.68 -2.23 28.34
C GLY A 284 24.36 -1.42 27.08
N ALA A 285 23.89 -2.05 25.99
CA ALA A 285 23.39 -1.32 24.84
C ALA A 285 22.14 -0.49 25.21
N THR A 286 22.02 0.72 24.67
CA THR A 286 20.90 1.62 24.94
C THR A 286 20.04 1.84 23.69
N SER A 287 20.64 2.36 22.62
CA SER A 287 19.97 2.62 21.35
C SER A 287 20.91 2.55 20.16
N ALA A 288 20.36 2.23 18.98
CA ALA A 288 21.02 2.33 17.69
C ALA A 288 19.99 2.52 16.58
N THR A 289 20.46 2.65 15.34
CA THR A 289 19.60 2.60 14.16
C THR A 289 19.96 1.36 13.35
N LEU A 290 18.94 0.58 13.01
CA LEU A 290 19.04 -0.47 12.00
C LEU A 290 18.73 0.16 10.63
N LEU A 291 19.63 -0.05 9.67
CA LEU A 291 19.46 0.38 8.28
C LEU A 291 19.10 -0.84 7.44
N VAL A 292 17.96 -0.77 6.76
CA VAL A 292 17.45 -1.81 5.87
C VAL A 292 17.46 -1.23 4.45
N ALA A 293 18.41 -1.67 3.64
CA ALA A 293 18.74 -1.06 2.36
C ALA A 293 18.40 -1.96 1.18
N SER A 294 18.04 -1.34 0.06
CA SER A 294 17.96 -1.94 -1.28
C SER A 294 18.50 -0.95 -2.32
N ALA A 295 18.48 -1.33 -3.60
CA ALA A 295 18.86 -0.43 -4.69
C ALA A 295 18.00 0.86 -4.77
N GLY A 296 16.73 0.81 -4.36
CA GLY A 296 15.83 1.96 -4.42
C GLY A 296 15.86 2.85 -3.17
N GLY A 297 16.59 2.46 -2.13
CA GLY A 297 16.86 3.31 -0.96
C GLY A 297 16.86 2.55 0.37
N VAL A 298 16.78 3.33 1.47
CA VAL A 298 16.98 2.84 2.84
C VAL A 298 15.78 3.15 3.73
N SER A 299 15.31 2.13 4.45
CA SER A 299 14.38 2.24 5.58
C SER A 299 15.16 2.16 6.89
N SER A 300 14.79 2.94 7.89
CA SER A 300 15.44 2.97 9.19
C SER A 300 14.50 2.49 10.30
N VAL A 301 15.04 1.72 11.24
CA VAL A 301 14.33 1.30 12.45
C VAL A 301 15.14 1.72 13.66
N THR A 302 14.51 2.45 14.58
CA THR A 302 15.13 2.79 15.86
C THR A 302 15.17 1.55 16.74
N LEU A 303 16.36 1.15 17.18
CA LEU A 303 16.55 0.08 18.15
C LEU A 303 16.63 0.69 19.55
N ARG A 304 15.91 0.11 20.51
CA ARG A 304 16.00 0.46 21.93
C ARG A 304 16.13 -0.81 22.74
N SER A 305 17.10 -0.87 23.64
CA SER A 305 17.17 -1.94 24.64
C SER A 305 16.65 -1.42 25.97
N THR A 306 15.81 -2.20 26.65
CA THR A 306 15.51 -1.93 28.06
C THR A 306 16.56 -2.60 28.93
N SER A 307 16.89 -2.01 30.07
CA SER A 307 17.66 -2.72 31.10
C SER A 307 16.85 -3.91 31.60
N SER A 308 17.52 -5.04 31.80
CA SER A 308 17.00 -6.19 32.56
C SER A 308 16.86 -5.85 34.03
#